data_AF-A0A952Z9X8-F1
#
_entry.id   AF-A0A952Z9X8-F1
#
_cell.length_a   1.000
_cell.length_b   1.000
_cell.length_c   1.000
_cell.angle_alpha   90.00
_cell.angle_beta   90.00
_cell.angle_gamma   90.00
#
_symmetry.space_group_name_H-M   'P 1'
#
loop_
_entity.id
_entity.type
_entity.pdbx_description
1 polymer ?
#
loop_
_entity_poly.entity_id
_entity_poly.type
_entity_poly.pdbx_seq_one_letter_code
_entity_poly.pdbx_strand_id
1 'polypeptide(L)'
;MSPTPARPAEIALRVAAGTAVFALIVWLAGHFPAAAGLMLTFPALNGLAFAYSRHDTVRGITATMLWMPLLNGLLCVAYITAFLALAEAQHATALAWLLAGGVALAWLAVATRLWFRRGVPPRWQASYAAAIVLAGIAFTLAWWASAESPADTSGSAKPALTALKIVLFAFALFLLVVLPPLFRWKDGASGILSGLPLVVLGGLLSVAQDGAIDLEVRRALLAQMMFGVWLAPAMAVMFIFGVSRALAPERVHRMRIAVVAAGWVLCFAAILAVGTLLQWLSAR
;
A
#
# COMPACT_ATOMS: atom_id res chain seq x y z
N MET A 1 9.60 -32.79 -6.59
CA MET A 1 8.64 -32.92 -5.47
C MET A 1 7.48 -31.96 -5.69
N SER A 2 6.28 -32.48 -5.91
CA SER A 2 5.05 -31.69 -5.92
C SER A 2 4.83 -31.10 -4.52
N PRO A 3 4.61 -29.78 -4.38
CA PRO A 3 4.33 -29.22 -3.07
C PRO A 3 2.99 -29.75 -2.57
N THR A 4 3.00 -30.33 -1.37
CA THR A 4 1.79 -30.69 -0.65
C THR A 4 0.94 -29.44 -0.44
N PRO A 5 -0.36 -29.44 -0.77
CA PRO A 5 -1.22 -28.30 -0.51
C PRO A 5 -1.20 -27.97 0.99
N ALA A 6 -1.08 -26.68 1.32
CA ALA A 6 -1.12 -26.21 2.70
C ALA A 6 -2.45 -26.66 3.34
N ARG A 7 -2.40 -27.13 4.58
CA ARG A 7 -3.61 -27.57 5.28
C ARG A 7 -4.52 -26.36 5.51
N PRO A 8 -5.86 -26.50 5.48
CA PRO A 8 -6.78 -25.38 5.73
C PRO A 8 -6.48 -24.59 7.01
N ALA A 9 -6.09 -25.29 8.09
CA ALA A 9 -5.68 -24.68 9.35
C ALA A 9 -4.44 -23.78 9.24
N GLU A 10 -3.47 -24.16 8.39
CA GLU A 10 -2.26 -23.38 8.16
C GLU A 10 -2.57 -22.10 7.36
N ILE A 11 -3.45 -22.21 6.37
CA ILE A 11 -3.93 -21.07 5.58
C ILE A 11 -4.66 -20.09 6.51
N ALA A 12 -5.60 -20.59 7.31
CA ALA A 12 -6.34 -19.80 8.28
C ALA A 12 -5.40 -19.08 9.26
N LEU A 13 -4.39 -19.77 9.79
CA LEU A 13 -3.41 -19.19 10.71
C LEU A 13 -2.58 -18.07 10.04
N ARG A 14 -2.09 -18.29 8.81
CA ARG A 14 -1.31 -17.28 8.07
C ARG A 14 -2.15 -16.05 7.74
N VAL A 15 -3.41 -16.25 7.35
CA VAL A 15 -4.36 -15.16 7.09
C VAL A 15 -4.67 -14.40 8.37
N ALA A 16 -4.98 -15.10 9.47
CA ALA A 16 -5.26 -14.49 10.76
C ALA A 16 -4.06 -13.69 11.29
N ALA A 17 -2.86 -14.28 11.29
CA ALA A 17 -1.64 -13.62 11.74
C ALA A 17 -1.30 -12.38 10.91
N GLY A 18 -1.36 -12.48 9.58
CA GLY A 18 -1.09 -11.33 8.71
C GLY A 18 -2.14 -10.23 8.85
N THR A 19 -3.41 -10.61 9.01
CA THR A 19 -4.51 -9.66 9.24
C THR A 19 -4.36 -8.97 10.59
N ALA A 20 -3.94 -9.68 11.65
CA ALA A 20 -3.67 -9.09 12.96
C ALA A 20 -2.50 -8.09 12.90
N VAL A 21 -1.41 -8.43 12.19
CA VAL A 21 -0.28 -7.51 11.96
C VAL A 21 -0.75 -6.25 11.22
N PHE A 22 -1.56 -6.41 10.17
CA PHE A 22 -2.11 -5.27 9.45
C PHE A 22 -3.02 -4.42 10.33
N ALA A 23 -3.94 -5.03 11.08
CA ALA A 23 -4.82 -4.31 11.99
C ALA A 23 -4.02 -3.51 13.04
N LEU A 24 -2.94 -4.10 13.58
CA LEU A 24 -2.02 -3.41 14.48
C LEU A 24 -1.34 -2.21 13.81
N ILE A 25 -0.83 -2.37 12.58
CA ILE A 25 -0.20 -1.28 11.83
C ILE A 25 -1.19 -0.13 11.59
N VAL A 26 -2.40 -0.44 11.12
CA VAL A 26 -3.45 0.57 10.89
C VAL A 26 -3.84 1.25 12.19
N TRP A 27 -3.96 0.49 13.29
CA TRP A 27 -4.28 1.05 14.61
C TRP A 27 -3.20 2.02 15.07
N LEU A 28 -1.93 1.59 15.04
CA LEU A 28 -0.80 2.41 15.47
C LEU A 28 -0.69 3.71 14.67
N ALA A 29 -0.82 3.64 13.35
CA ALA A 29 -0.68 4.82 12.52
C ALA A 29 -1.97 5.65 12.38
N GLY A 30 -3.12 5.14 12.84
CA GLY A 30 -4.34 5.94 13.03
C GLY A 30 -4.17 7.11 14.00
N HIS A 31 -3.08 7.12 14.78
CA HIS A 31 -2.66 8.25 15.62
C HIS A 31 -1.98 9.39 14.83
N PHE A 32 -1.71 9.21 13.53
CA PHE A 32 -1.02 10.17 12.67
C PHE A 32 -1.82 10.43 11.37
N PRO A 33 -2.92 11.20 11.43
CA PRO A 33 -3.80 11.45 10.27
C PRO A 33 -3.07 12.09 9.08
N ALA A 34 -2.11 12.98 9.34
CA ALA A 34 -1.28 13.60 8.31
C ALA A 34 -0.44 12.59 7.51
N ALA A 35 -0.19 11.40 8.09
CA ALA A 35 0.54 10.31 7.45
C ALA A 35 -0.38 9.26 6.80
N ALA A 36 -1.70 9.46 6.82
CA ALA A 36 -2.68 8.51 6.28
C ALA A 36 -2.47 8.20 4.79
N GLY A 37 -1.91 9.15 4.02
CA GLY A 37 -1.53 8.89 2.62
C GLY A 37 -0.39 7.88 2.47
N LEU A 38 0.60 7.90 3.37
CA LEU A 38 1.71 6.94 3.39
C LEU A 38 1.24 5.52 3.70
N MET A 39 0.15 5.43 4.47
CA MET A 39 -0.46 4.18 4.87
C MET A 39 -1.19 3.45 3.75
N LEU A 40 -1.56 4.17 2.68
CA LEU A 40 -2.26 3.59 1.56
C LEU A 40 -1.40 2.46 1.00
N THR A 41 -0.19 2.73 0.52
CA THR A 41 0.66 1.68 -0.04
C THR A 41 1.56 1.01 1.01
N PHE A 42 1.07 0.87 2.26
CA PHE A 42 1.91 0.34 3.34
C PHE A 42 2.46 -1.05 3.00
N PRO A 43 3.75 -1.33 3.26
CA PRO A 43 4.43 -2.58 2.86
C PRO A 43 3.98 -3.83 3.63
N ALA A 44 2.78 -3.87 4.21
CA ALA A 44 2.27 -5.01 4.96
C ALA A 44 2.11 -6.23 4.05
N LEU A 45 1.35 -6.10 2.95
CA LEU A 45 1.19 -7.19 1.97
C LEU A 45 2.54 -7.58 1.35
N ASN A 46 3.42 -6.60 1.13
CA ASN A 46 4.75 -6.87 0.59
C ASN A 46 5.63 -7.66 1.57
N GLY A 47 5.63 -7.29 2.85
CA GLY A 47 6.35 -8.01 3.89
C GLY A 47 5.83 -9.42 4.09
N LEU A 48 4.51 -9.61 4.07
CA LEU A 48 3.89 -10.94 4.16
C LEU A 48 4.21 -11.81 2.95
N ALA A 49 4.27 -11.23 1.74
CA ALA A 49 4.71 -11.94 0.55
C ALA A 49 6.15 -12.46 0.73
N PHE A 50 7.08 -11.67 1.29
CA PHE A 50 8.44 -12.13 1.61
C PHE A 50 8.49 -13.15 2.76
N ALA A 51 7.63 -12.99 3.78
CA ALA A 51 7.58 -13.92 4.91
C ALA A 51 7.08 -15.31 4.50
N TYR A 52 6.13 -15.36 3.56
CA TYR A 52 5.50 -16.59 3.09
C TYR A 52 6.09 -17.17 1.79
N SER A 53 6.97 -16.44 1.10
CA SER A 53 7.62 -16.92 -0.11
C SER A 53 8.69 -17.97 0.17
N ARG A 54 8.94 -18.84 -0.83
CA ARG A 54 10.10 -19.72 -0.83
C ARG A 54 11.38 -18.91 -1.04
N HIS A 55 12.53 -19.50 -0.70
CA HIS A 55 13.81 -18.79 -0.71
C HIS A 55 14.28 -18.47 -2.14
N ASP A 56 14.15 -19.45 -3.03
CA ASP A 56 14.48 -19.38 -4.46
C ASP A 56 13.66 -18.34 -5.23
N THR A 57 12.49 -17.95 -4.72
CA THR A 57 11.55 -17.07 -5.42
C THR A 57 11.68 -15.59 -5.05
N VAL A 58 12.49 -15.24 -4.04
CA VAL A 58 12.64 -13.85 -3.54
C VAL A 58 13.06 -12.89 -4.65
N ARG A 59 14.02 -13.27 -5.50
CA ARG A 59 14.46 -12.42 -6.62
C ARG A 59 13.35 -12.19 -7.66
N GLY A 60 12.61 -13.25 -7.99
CA GLY A 60 11.50 -13.19 -8.95
C GLY A 60 10.35 -12.33 -8.44
N ILE A 61 9.97 -12.51 -7.17
CA ILE A 61 8.92 -11.71 -6.51
C ILE A 61 9.34 -10.25 -6.43
N THR A 62 10.57 -9.95 -6.00
CA THR A 62 11.08 -8.58 -5.88
C THR A 62 10.98 -7.82 -7.20
N ALA A 63 11.37 -8.46 -8.31
CA ALA A 63 11.39 -7.81 -9.61
C ALA A 63 9.99 -7.31 -10.03
N THR A 64 8.94 -8.13 -9.89
CA THR A 64 7.58 -7.71 -10.27
C THR A 64 6.91 -6.85 -9.22
N MET A 65 7.22 -7.10 -7.94
CA MET A 65 6.67 -6.35 -6.82
C MET A 65 7.10 -4.88 -6.82
N LEU A 66 8.31 -4.54 -7.26
CA LEU A 66 8.81 -3.16 -7.29
C LEU A 66 7.94 -2.21 -8.13
N TRP A 67 7.24 -2.71 -9.15
CA TRP A 67 6.32 -1.90 -9.95
C TRP A 67 5.01 -1.57 -9.23
N MET A 68 4.58 -2.43 -8.31
CA MET A 68 3.25 -2.35 -7.72
C MET A 68 3.04 -1.08 -6.88
N PRO A 69 4.00 -0.64 -6.03
CA PRO A 69 3.83 0.61 -5.30
C PRO A 69 3.64 1.82 -6.19
N LEU A 70 4.39 1.93 -7.28
CA LEU A 70 4.24 3.04 -8.22
C LEU A 70 2.85 3.03 -8.87
N LEU A 71 2.42 1.87 -9.38
CA LEU A 71 1.10 1.73 -9.99
C LEU A 71 -0.01 2.09 -8.98
N ASN A 72 0.07 1.54 -7.77
CA ASN A 72 -0.92 1.81 -6.73
C ASN A 72 -0.93 3.29 -6.32
N GLY A 73 0.23 3.91 -6.14
CA GLY A 73 0.35 5.34 -5.81
C GLY A 73 -0.27 6.22 -6.88
N LEU A 74 0.07 6.00 -8.16
CA LEU A 74 -0.49 6.76 -9.28
C LEU A 74 -2.01 6.60 -9.38
N LEU A 75 -2.52 5.39 -9.17
CA LEU A 75 -3.97 5.15 -9.17
C LEU A 75 -4.67 5.79 -7.96
N CYS A 76 -4.03 5.84 -6.80
CA CYS A 76 -4.55 6.57 -5.64
C CYS A 76 -4.60 8.08 -5.90
N VAL A 77 -3.55 8.64 -6.50
CA VAL A 77 -3.53 10.05 -6.92
C VAL A 77 -4.68 10.31 -7.89
N ALA A 78 -4.81 9.50 -8.94
CA ALA A 78 -5.87 9.65 -9.93
C ALA A 78 -7.27 9.59 -9.30
N TYR A 79 -7.48 8.66 -8.36
CA TYR A 79 -8.72 8.56 -7.59
C TYR A 79 -9.01 9.86 -6.83
N ILE A 80 -8.05 10.33 -6.02
CA ILE A 80 -8.23 11.52 -5.19
C ILE A 80 -8.50 12.74 -6.07
N THR A 81 -7.67 12.98 -7.09
CA THR A 81 -7.83 14.12 -8.00
C THR A 81 -9.18 14.11 -8.69
N ALA A 82 -9.63 12.96 -9.21
CA ALA A 82 -10.93 12.84 -9.84
C ALA A 82 -12.08 13.09 -8.85
N PHE A 83 -11.98 12.57 -7.63
CA PHE A 83 -12.98 12.81 -6.59
C PHE A 83 -13.05 14.30 -6.22
N LEU A 84 -11.91 14.95 -6.00
CA LEU A 84 -11.86 16.38 -5.67
C LEU A 84 -12.45 17.25 -6.79
N ALA A 85 -12.20 16.90 -8.06
CA ALA A 85 -12.69 17.66 -9.20
C ALA A 85 -14.17 17.44 -9.52
N LEU A 86 -14.70 16.23 -9.30
CA LEU A 86 -16.01 15.81 -9.83
C LEU A 86 -17.07 15.54 -8.77
N ALA A 87 -16.72 15.44 -7.48
CA ALA A 87 -17.69 15.04 -6.47
C ALA A 87 -18.75 16.14 -6.23
N GLU A 88 -20.03 15.80 -6.41
CA GLU A 88 -21.16 16.63 -6.00
C GLU A 88 -21.88 15.97 -4.81
N ALA A 89 -22.49 16.75 -3.92
CA ALA A 89 -23.07 16.22 -2.67
C ALA A 89 -24.07 15.06 -2.91
N GLN A 90 -24.92 15.22 -3.93
CA GLN A 90 -25.94 14.25 -4.33
C GLN A 90 -25.37 12.98 -5.00
N HIS A 91 -24.16 13.03 -5.58
CA HIS A 91 -23.57 11.94 -6.37
C HIS A 91 -22.24 11.40 -5.80
N ALA A 92 -21.72 11.97 -4.71
CA ALA A 92 -20.37 11.67 -4.19
C ALA A 92 -20.16 10.18 -3.89
N THR A 93 -21.15 9.52 -3.29
CA THR A 93 -21.07 8.09 -2.98
C THR A 93 -21.01 7.23 -4.25
N ALA A 94 -21.84 7.54 -5.25
CA ALA A 94 -21.83 6.82 -6.53
C ALA A 94 -20.51 7.03 -7.27
N LEU A 95 -19.99 8.27 -7.28
CA LEU A 95 -18.68 8.59 -7.84
C LEU A 95 -17.56 7.81 -7.13
N ALA A 96 -17.59 7.73 -5.80
CA ALA A 96 -16.58 7.02 -5.02
C ALA A 96 -16.47 5.53 -5.43
N TRP A 97 -17.60 4.87 -5.65
CA TRP A 97 -17.67 3.49 -6.14
C TRP A 97 -17.24 3.36 -7.59
N LEU A 98 -17.68 4.27 -8.46
CA LEU A 98 -17.28 4.29 -9.87
C LEU A 98 -15.76 4.44 -10.02
N LEU A 99 -15.15 5.35 -9.26
CA LEU A 99 -13.70 5.53 -9.22
C LEU A 99 -12.99 4.29 -8.66
N ALA A 100 -13.54 3.65 -7.63
CA ALA A 100 -12.96 2.43 -7.07
C ALA A 100 -12.97 1.27 -8.09
N GLY A 101 -14.09 1.08 -8.79
CA GLY A 101 -14.21 0.12 -9.88
C GLY A 101 -13.27 0.44 -11.05
N GLY A 102 -13.22 1.72 -11.46
CA GLY A 102 -12.32 2.19 -12.52
C GLY A 102 -10.85 1.95 -12.19
N VAL A 103 -10.43 2.25 -10.96
CA VAL A 103 -9.06 1.97 -10.49
C VAL A 103 -8.77 0.47 -10.46
N ALA A 104 -9.70 -0.36 -9.99
CA ALA A 104 -9.51 -1.82 -9.98
C ALA A 104 -9.34 -2.37 -11.41
N LEU A 105 -10.14 -1.89 -12.36
CA LEU A 105 -10.05 -2.26 -13.78
C LEU A 105 -8.75 -1.76 -14.42
N ALA A 106 -8.37 -0.50 -14.17
CA ALA A 106 -7.13 0.08 -14.67
C ALA A 106 -5.92 -0.68 -14.12
N TRP A 107 -5.93 -1.01 -12.83
CA TRP A 107 -4.90 -1.83 -12.21
C TRP A 107 -4.78 -3.18 -12.91
N LEU A 108 -5.90 -3.90 -13.10
CA LEU A 108 -5.92 -5.20 -13.75
C LEU A 108 -5.41 -5.12 -15.20
N ALA A 109 -5.83 -4.11 -15.94
CA ALA A 109 -5.42 -3.87 -17.32
C ALA A 109 -3.92 -3.59 -17.43
N VAL A 110 -3.32 -2.91 -16.45
CA VAL A 110 -1.88 -2.59 -16.44
C VAL A 110 -1.05 -3.76 -15.90
N ALA A 111 -1.45 -4.34 -14.77
CA ALA A 111 -0.73 -5.42 -14.09
C ALA A 111 -0.61 -6.70 -14.94
N THR A 112 -1.53 -6.92 -15.87
CA THR A 112 -1.51 -8.07 -16.80
C THR A 112 -0.58 -7.87 -18.00
N ARG A 113 -0.11 -6.65 -18.28
CA ARG A 113 0.78 -6.37 -19.41
C ARG A 113 2.16 -7.01 -19.21
N LEU A 114 2.79 -7.43 -20.32
CA LEU A 114 4.02 -8.23 -20.32
C LEU A 114 5.21 -7.57 -19.61
N TRP A 115 5.39 -6.26 -19.75
CA TRP A 115 6.42 -5.48 -19.06
C TRP A 115 6.33 -5.53 -17.52
N PHE A 116 5.14 -5.40 -16.92
CA PHE A 116 4.95 -5.56 -15.47
C PHE A 116 5.24 -6.99 -15.02
N ARG A 117 4.87 -7.98 -15.83
CA ARG A 117 5.16 -9.40 -15.56
C ARG A 117 6.65 -9.73 -15.64
N ARG A 118 7.44 -8.98 -16.42
CA ARG A 118 8.91 -9.11 -16.49
C ARG A 118 9.62 -8.48 -15.29
N GLY A 119 9.00 -7.51 -14.63
CA GLY A 119 9.54 -6.85 -13.45
C GLY A 119 10.70 -5.89 -13.74
N VAL A 120 11.22 -5.24 -12.70
CA VAL A 120 12.40 -4.37 -12.75
C VAL A 120 13.67 -5.24 -12.73
N PRO A 121 14.51 -5.19 -13.79
CA PRO A 121 15.72 -6.00 -13.86
C PRO A 121 16.70 -5.67 -12.72
N PRO A 122 17.44 -6.64 -12.15
CA PRO A 122 18.31 -6.44 -10.99
C PRO A 122 19.29 -5.26 -11.12
N ARG A 123 19.88 -5.08 -12.31
CA ARG A 123 20.81 -3.98 -12.61
C ARG A 123 20.19 -2.59 -12.48
N TRP A 124 18.87 -2.47 -12.62
CA TRP A 124 18.14 -1.20 -12.57
C TRP A 124 17.42 -0.98 -11.24
N GLN A 125 17.35 -1.96 -10.34
CA GLN A 125 16.53 -1.86 -9.13
C GLN A 125 16.99 -0.72 -8.19
N ALA A 126 18.29 -0.49 -8.08
CA ALA A 126 18.82 0.60 -7.26
C ALA A 126 18.47 1.98 -7.85
N SER A 127 18.73 2.18 -9.15
CA SER A 127 18.39 3.42 -9.85
C SER A 127 16.88 3.66 -9.88
N TYR A 128 16.08 2.60 -10.03
CA TYR A 128 14.63 2.65 -9.93
C TYR A 128 14.19 3.10 -8.55
N ALA A 129 14.70 2.48 -7.48
CA ALA A 129 14.36 2.87 -6.11
C ALA A 129 14.72 4.34 -5.83
N ALA A 130 15.91 4.77 -6.24
CA ALA A 130 16.33 6.16 -6.11
C ALA A 130 15.39 7.12 -6.88
N ALA A 131 15.04 6.79 -8.13
CA ALA A 131 14.14 7.61 -8.94
C ALA A 131 12.74 7.74 -8.31
N ILE A 132 12.17 6.66 -7.77
CA ILE A 132 10.87 6.70 -7.11
C ILE A 132 10.92 7.51 -5.82
N VAL A 133 12.00 7.41 -5.04
CA VAL A 133 12.19 8.21 -3.82
C VAL A 133 12.29 9.70 -4.17
N LEU A 134 13.16 10.06 -5.13
CA LEU A 134 13.34 11.44 -5.55
C LEU A 134 12.05 12.03 -6.12
N ALA A 135 11.33 11.28 -6.97
CA ALA A 135 10.05 11.70 -7.50
C ALA A 135 9.01 11.89 -6.40
N GLY A 136 8.89 10.95 -5.46
CA GLY A 136 7.95 11.05 -4.35
C GLY A 136 8.20 12.27 -3.46
N ILE A 137 9.47 12.57 -3.16
CA ILE A 137 9.86 13.79 -2.43
C ILE A 137 9.51 15.03 -3.24
N ALA A 138 9.90 15.09 -4.52
CA ALA A 138 9.65 16.24 -5.38
C ALA A 138 8.15 16.54 -5.53
N PHE A 139 7.32 15.53 -5.78
CA PHE A 139 5.87 15.71 -5.90
C PHE A 139 5.22 16.12 -4.57
N THR A 140 5.71 15.61 -3.45
CA THR A 140 5.21 16.02 -2.13
C THR A 140 5.54 17.47 -1.84
N LEU A 141 6.76 17.92 -2.13
CA LEU A 141 7.16 19.32 -1.97
C LEU A 141 6.40 20.25 -2.93
N ALA A 142 6.21 19.83 -4.19
CA ALA A 142 5.42 20.58 -5.16
C ALA A 142 3.97 20.72 -4.72
N TRP A 143 3.35 19.63 -4.24
CA TRP A 143 2.00 19.64 -3.69
C TRP A 143 1.92 20.56 -2.47
N TRP A 144 2.90 20.49 -1.55
CA TRP A 144 2.96 21.35 -0.38
C TRP A 144 3.10 22.84 -0.70
N ALA A 145 3.88 23.19 -1.73
CA ALA A 145 3.97 24.57 -2.18
C ALA A 145 2.67 25.11 -2.82
N SER A 146 1.82 24.23 -3.36
CA SER A 146 0.56 24.60 -4.03
C SER A 146 -0.68 24.52 -3.16
N ALA A 147 -0.62 23.76 -2.05
CA ALA A 147 -1.78 23.52 -1.21
C ALA A 147 -2.04 24.71 -0.30
N GLU A 148 -3.28 25.19 -0.26
CA GLU A 148 -3.73 26.11 0.78
C GLU A 148 -3.60 25.44 2.15
N SER A 149 -3.31 26.23 3.20
CA SER A 149 -3.07 25.71 4.55
C SER A 149 -4.16 24.71 4.96
N PRO A 150 -3.78 23.52 5.44
CA PRO A 150 -4.75 22.48 5.74
C PRO A 150 -5.73 22.99 6.80
N ALA A 151 -7.02 22.96 6.50
CA ALA A 151 -8.06 23.21 7.49
C ALA A 151 -7.85 22.29 8.70
N ASP A 152 -8.04 22.82 9.90
CA ASP A 152 -7.85 22.10 11.15
C ASP A 152 -8.93 21.01 11.29
N THR A 153 -8.63 19.81 10.76
CA THR A 153 -9.50 18.63 10.81
C THR A 153 -9.30 17.80 12.08
N SER A 154 -8.57 18.35 13.07
CA SER A 154 -8.14 17.68 14.30
C SER A 154 -9.27 17.05 15.13
N GLY A 155 -10.53 17.46 14.91
CA GLY A 155 -11.69 16.95 15.65
C GLY A 155 -12.50 15.81 15.01
N SER A 156 -12.49 15.62 13.69
CA SER A 156 -13.64 14.96 13.03
C SER A 156 -13.38 13.61 12.35
N ALA A 157 -12.15 13.23 12.01
CA ALA A 157 -11.92 11.96 11.32
C ALA A 157 -10.61 11.31 11.72
N LYS A 158 -10.67 10.46 12.75
CA LYS A 158 -9.70 9.37 12.86
C LYS A 158 -9.88 8.51 11.61
N PRO A 159 -8.85 8.27 10.78
CA PRO A 159 -8.96 7.33 9.67
C PRO A 159 -9.32 5.97 10.26
N ALA A 160 -10.61 5.65 10.29
CA ALA A 160 -11.10 4.52 11.04
C ALA A 160 -10.47 3.25 10.46
N LEU A 161 -10.09 2.35 11.36
CA LEU A 161 -10.10 0.92 11.11
C LEU A 161 -11.53 0.55 10.73
N THR A 162 -11.89 0.73 9.47
CA THR A 162 -13.18 0.26 8.99
C THR A 162 -13.06 -1.25 8.84
N ALA A 163 -14.09 -1.98 9.29
CA ALA A 163 -14.17 -3.43 9.10
C ALA A 163 -13.90 -3.79 7.62
N LEU A 164 -14.31 -2.93 6.68
CA LEU A 164 -14.02 -3.05 5.27
C LEU A 164 -12.51 -3.16 4.95
N LYS A 165 -11.64 -2.32 5.53
CA LYS A 165 -10.18 -2.40 5.30
C LYS A 165 -9.61 -3.72 5.80
N ILE A 166 -10.03 -4.17 6.98
CA ILE A 166 -9.59 -5.45 7.57
C ILE A 166 -10.05 -6.62 6.69
N VAL A 167 -11.31 -6.61 6.25
CA VAL A 167 -11.89 -7.67 5.40
C VAL A 167 -11.21 -7.70 4.04
N LEU A 168 -11.00 -6.55 3.39
CA LEU A 168 -10.30 -6.47 2.10
C LEU A 168 -8.84 -6.91 2.21
N PHE A 169 -8.17 -6.58 3.32
CA PHE A 169 -6.82 -7.07 3.59
C PHE A 169 -6.80 -8.59 3.79
N ALA A 170 -7.68 -9.12 4.65
CA ALA A 170 -7.80 -10.55 4.91
C ALA A 170 -8.09 -11.32 3.62
N PHE A 171 -8.97 -10.78 2.76
CA PHE A 171 -9.26 -11.32 1.44
C PHE A 171 -8.04 -11.28 0.52
N ALA A 172 -7.34 -10.15 0.41
CA ALA A 172 -6.10 -10.04 -0.38
C ALA A 172 -5.05 -11.06 0.08
N LEU A 173 -4.90 -11.24 1.39
CA LEU A 173 -3.97 -12.18 1.98
C LEU A 173 -4.39 -13.64 1.73
N PHE A 174 -5.68 -13.94 1.81
CA PHE A 174 -6.22 -15.24 1.43
C PHE A 174 -5.88 -15.56 -0.03
N LEU A 175 -6.12 -14.61 -0.96
CA LEU A 175 -5.75 -14.78 -2.37
C LEU A 175 -4.24 -15.00 -2.55
N LEU A 176 -3.40 -14.28 -1.82
CA LEU A 176 -1.94 -14.42 -1.86
C LEU A 176 -1.46 -15.80 -1.36
N VAL A 177 -2.13 -16.39 -0.36
CA VAL A 177 -1.77 -17.70 0.20
C VAL A 177 -2.33 -18.85 -0.66
N VAL A 178 -3.53 -18.69 -1.20
CA VAL A 178 -4.30 -19.77 -1.83
C VAL A 178 -4.09 -19.86 -3.34
N LEU A 179 -4.07 -18.74 -4.07
CA LEU A 179 -4.01 -18.77 -5.53
C LEU A 179 -2.68 -19.30 -6.08
N PRO A 180 -1.49 -18.89 -5.58
CA PRO A 180 -0.23 -19.37 -6.13
C PRO A 180 -0.06 -20.90 -6.14
N PRO A 181 -0.35 -21.65 -5.04
CA PRO A 181 -0.26 -23.11 -5.07
C PRO A 181 -1.35 -23.77 -5.92
N LEU A 182 -2.58 -23.23 -5.95
CA LEU A 182 -3.68 -23.81 -6.74
C LEU A 182 -3.43 -23.71 -8.25
N PHE A 183 -2.94 -22.57 -8.72
CA PHE A 183 -2.78 -22.30 -10.15
C PHE A 183 -1.35 -22.47 -10.66
N ARG A 184 -0.42 -22.95 -9.81
CA ARG A 184 1.02 -23.12 -10.14
C ARG A 184 1.62 -21.86 -10.76
N TRP A 185 1.31 -20.71 -10.18
CA TRP A 185 1.73 -19.44 -10.73
C TRP A 185 3.25 -19.26 -10.69
N LYS A 186 3.81 -18.66 -11.74
CA LYS A 186 5.20 -18.21 -11.76
C LYS A 186 5.40 -17.15 -10.68
N ASP A 187 6.59 -17.11 -10.08
CA ASP A 187 6.95 -16.20 -8.98
C ASP A 187 6.55 -14.73 -9.22
N GLY A 188 6.64 -14.28 -10.47
CA GLY A 188 6.24 -12.93 -10.86
C GLY A 188 4.76 -12.60 -10.57
N ALA A 189 3.85 -13.57 -10.62
CA ALA A 189 2.45 -13.37 -10.30
C ALA A 189 2.20 -13.19 -8.80
N SER A 190 3.01 -13.83 -7.94
CA SER A 190 2.94 -13.60 -6.48
C SER A 190 3.39 -12.18 -6.13
N GLY A 191 4.41 -11.67 -6.81
CA GLY A 191 4.81 -10.26 -6.68
C GLY A 191 3.71 -9.29 -7.16
N ILE A 192 2.97 -9.63 -8.22
CA ILE A 192 1.82 -8.83 -8.68
C ILE A 192 0.67 -8.88 -7.66
N LEU A 193 0.31 -10.06 -7.15
CA LEU A 193 -0.75 -10.19 -6.14
C LEU A 193 -0.45 -9.44 -4.85
N SER A 194 0.82 -9.42 -4.43
CA SER A 194 1.23 -8.65 -3.25
C SER A 194 1.02 -7.15 -3.40
N GLY A 195 0.80 -6.70 -4.64
CA GLY A 195 0.47 -5.34 -5.02
C GLY A 195 -1.02 -5.07 -5.25
N LEU A 196 -1.92 -6.00 -4.90
CA LEU A 196 -3.35 -5.80 -5.09
C LEU A 196 -3.80 -4.49 -4.43
N PRO A 197 -4.53 -3.62 -5.13
CA PRO A 197 -4.89 -2.30 -4.63
C PRO A 197 -6.07 -2.35 -3.65
N LEU A 198 -6.49 -3.53 -3.19
CA LEU A 198 -7.69 -3.70 -2.37
C LEU A 198 -7.63 -2.90 -1.07
N VAL A 199 -6.46 -2.89 -0.43
CA VAL A 199 -6.25 -2.19 0.85
C VAL A 199 -6.25 -0.68 0.64
N VAL A 200 -5.59 -0.19 -0.40
CA VAL A 200 -5.59 1.25 -0.75
C VAL A 200 -6.97 1.74 -1.16
N LEU A 201 -7.66 0.96 -2.00
CA LEU A 201 -9.01 1.28 -2.45
C LEU A 201 -9.99 1.29 -1.29
N GLY A 202 -9.92 0.30 -0.38
CA GLY A 202 -10.69 0.30 0.85
C GLY A 202 -10.41 1.52 1.73
N GLY A 203 -9.13 1.95 1.77
CA GLY A 203 -8.67 3.23 2.31
C GLY A 203 -9.47 4.42 1.80
N LEU A 204 -9.34 4.70 0.51
CA LEU A 204 -9.93 5.86 -0.16
C LEU A 204 -11.46 5.79 -0.17
N LEU A 205 -12.03 4.64 -0.53
CA LEU A 205 -13.46 4.43 -0.59
C LEU A 205 -14.11 4.65 0.79
N SER A 206 -13.47 4.22 1.88
CA SER A 206 -14.01 4.40 3.23
C SER A 206 -14.20 5.87 3.63
N VAL A 207 -13.40 6.78 3.08
CA VAL A 207 -13.54 8.23 3.32
C VAL A 207 -14.52 8.83 2.32
N ALA A 208 -14.36 8.49 1.03
CA ALA A 208 -15.14 9.08 -0.06
C ALA A 208 -16.64 8.74 0.01
N GLN A 209 -16.98 7.51 0.41
CA GLN A 209 -18.36 7.04 0.46
C GLN A 209 -19.11 7.41 1.74
N ASP A 210 -18.43 7.97 2.75
CA ASP A 210 -18.98 8.09 4.10
C ASP A 210 -20.10 9.12 4.20
N GLY A 211 -21.33 8.67 3.93
CA GLY A 211 -22.58 9.43 3.98
C GLY A 211 -22.80 10.24 5.26
N ALA A 212 -22.18 9.86 6.38
CA ALA A 212 -22.33 10.52 7.66
C ALA A 212 -21.46 11.78 7.81
N ILE A 213 -20.49 11.99 6.92
CA ILE A 213 -19.57 13.13 6.92
C ILE A 213 -19.91 14.07 5.78
N ASP A 214 -19.85 15.38 6.00
CA ASP A 214 -20.06 16.39 4.96
C ASP A 214 -19.06 16.27 3.80
N LEU A 215 -19.51 16.57 2.58
CA LEU A 215 -18.68 16.43 1.38
C LEU A 215 -17.37 17.24 1.47
N GLU A 216 -17.44 18.46 2.01
CA GLU A 216 -16.26 19.32 2.17
C GLU A 216 -15.24 18.72 3.14
N VAL A 217 -15.69 18.08 4.21
CA VAL A 217 -14.79 17.36 5.13
C VAL A 217 -14.16 16.16 4.43
N ARG A 218 -14.91 15.40 3.62
CA ARG A 218 -14.34 14.29 2.82
C ARG A 218 -13.29 14.78 1.84
N ARG A 219 -13.56 15.90 1.14
CA ARG A 219 -12.62 16.54 0.21
C ARG A 219 -11.37 17.01 0.94
N ALA A 220 -11.50 17.67 2.08
CA ALA A 220 -10.37 18.11 2.90
C ALA A 220 -9.50 16.92 3.36
N LEU A 221 -10.11 15.83 3.82
CA LEU A 221 -9.38 14.62 4.21
C LEU A 221 -8.63 13.98 3.05
N LEU A 222 -9.26 13.84 1.87
CA LEU A 222 -8.60 13.28 0.70
C LEU A 222 -7.48 14.20 0.17
N ALA A 223 -7.67 15.52 0.23
CA ALA A 223 -6.63 16.50 -0.09
C ALA A 223 -5.45 16.40 0.89
N GLN A 224 -5.71 16.22 2.19
CA GLN A 224 -4.66 15.97 3.19
C GLN A 224 -3.94 14.63 2.96
N MET A 225 -4.64 13.59 2.52
CA MET A 225 -4.01 12.30 2.18
C MET A 225 -3.04 12.44 0.99
N MET A 226 -3.22 13.42 0.10
CA MET A 226 -2.34 13.65 -1.05
C MET A 226 -0.90 13.96 -0.63
N PHE A 227 -0.67 14.62 0.53
CA PHE A 227 0.68 14.85 1.06
C PHE A 227 1.44 13.54 1.29
N GLY A 228 0.76 12.54 1.85
CA GLY A 228 1.37 11.23 2.10
C GLY A 228 1.38 10.31 0.89
N VAL A 229 0.42 10.44 -0.03
CA VAL A 229 0.25 9.47 -1.12
C VAL A 229 1.41 9.49 -2.12
N TRP A 230 2.03 10.66 -2.33
CA TRP A 230 3.19 10.81 -3.22
C TRP A 230 4.44 10.13 -2.69
N LEU A 231 4.63 10.14 -1.36
CA LEU A 231 5.73 9.46 -0.69
C LEU A 231 5.46 7.96 -0.45
N ALA A 232 4.21 7.52 -0.52
CA ALA A 232 3.84 6.14 -0.21
C ALA A 232 4.56 5.11 -1.11
N PRO A 233 4.68 5.31 -2.45
CA PRO A 233 5.46 4.44 -3.31
C PRO A 233 6.94 4.38 -2.94
N ALA A 234 7.53 5.50 -2.55
CA ALA A 234 8.93 5.59 -2.15
C ALA A 234 9.20 4.70 -0.92
N MET A 235 8.34 4.79 0.09
CA MET A 235 8.41 3.98 1.31
C MET A 235 8.33 2.49 1.00
N ALA A 236 7.35 2.08 0.18
CA ALA A 236 7.16 0.68 -0.18
C ALA A 236 8.31 0.15 -1.04
N VAL A 237 8.79 0.92 -2.03
CA VAL A 237 9.93 0.52 -2.87
C VAL A 237 11.21 0.37 -2.03
N MET A 238 11.47 1.30 -1.11
CA MET A 238 12.62 1.20 -0.19
C MET A 238 12.52 -0.02 0.73
N PHE A 239 11.32 -0.33 1.24
CA PHE A 239 11.09 -1.57 1.99
C PHE A 239 11.40 -2.80 1.14
N ILE A 240 10.83 -2.90 -0.06
CA ILE A 240 10.99 -4.05 -0.95
C ILE A 240 12.47 -4.25 -1.32
N PHE A 241 13.13 -3.16 -1.71
CA PHE A 241 14.53 -3.17 -2.10
C PHE A 241 15.45 -3.52 -0.91
N GLY A 242 15.25 -2.88 0.25
CA GLY A 242 16.05 -3.13 1.45
C GLY A 242 15.88 -4.54 2.00
N VAL A 243 14.63 -5.01 2.14
CA VAL A 243 14.32 -6.36 2.60
C VAL A 243 14.90 -7.40 1.65
N SER A 244 14.69 -7.26 0.33
CA SER A 244 15.22 -8.23 -0.64
C SER A 244 16.75 -8.33 -0.61
N ARG A 245 17.46 -7.21 -0.38
CA ARG A 245 18.92 -7.17 -0.21
C ARG A 245 19.36 -7.86 1.08
N ALA A 246 18.69 -7.58 2.20
CA ALA A 246 18.99 -8.19 3.50
C ALA A 246 18.71 -9.70 3.54
N LEU A 247 17.90 -10.22 2.62
CA LEU A 247 17.55 -11.65 2.51
C LEU A 247 18.47 -12.49 1.61
N ALA A 248 19.49 -11.90 0.96
CA ALA A 248 20.41 -12.62 0.07
C ALA A 248 21.57 -13.35 0.80
N PRO A 249 22.08 -14.47 0.24
CA PRO A 249 21.44 -15.79 0.16
C PRO A 249 21.56 -16.60 1.48
N GLU A 250 20.70 -17.62 1.65
CA GLU A 250 20.66 -18.62 2.75
C GLU A 250 20.27 -18.17 4.18
N ARG A 251 19.18 -17.42 4.33
CA ARG A 251 18.65 -17.09 5.66
C ARG A 251 17.46 -17.97 6.05
N VAL A 252 17.59 -18.64 7.20
CA VAL A 252 16.58 -19.47 7.88
C VAL A 252 15.27 -18.69 8.03
N HIS A 253 14.12 -19.36 8.01
CA HIS A 253 12.78 -18.74 8.07
C HIS A 253 12.61 -17.70 9.19
N ARG A 254 13.18 -17.94 10.38
CA ARG A 254 13.17 -16.98 11.50
C ARG A 254 13.83 -15.64 11.15
N MET A 255 14.94 -15.66 10.43
CA MET A 255 15.63 -14.45 10.01
C MET A 255 14.87 -13.69 8.93
N ARG A 256 14.07 -14.37 8.10
CA ARG A 256 13.12 -13.72 7.18
C ARG A 256 12.08 -12.91 7.93
N ILE A 257 11.44 -13.52 8.92
CA ILE A 257 10.47 -12.84 9.78
C ILE A 257 11.12 -11.63 10.47
N ALA A 258 12.32 -11.80 11.03
CA ALA A 258 13.05 -10.73 11.70
C ALA A 258 13.38 -9.55 10.77
N VAL A 259 13.85 -9.81 9.55
CA VAL A 259 14.16 -8.76 8.55
C VAL A 259 12.89 -8.05 8.09
N VAL A 260 11.80 -8.79 7.84
CA VAL A 260 10.50 -8.20 7.48
C VAL A 260 9.97 -7.33 8.62
N ALA A 261 10.01 -7.83 9.86
CA ALA A 261 9.58 -7.10 11.04
C ALA A 261 10.42 -5.83 11.26
N ALA A 262 11.75 -5.92 11.13
CA ALA A 262 12.63 -4.76 11.19
C ALA A 262 12.31 -3.74 10.09
N GLY A 263 12.04 -4.20 8.86
CA GLY A 263 11.57 -3.34 7.77
C GLY A 263 10.26 -2.62 8.11
N TRP A 264 9.28 -3.30 8.71
CA TRP A 264 8.03 -2.67 9.13
C TRP A 264 8.25 -1.63 10.24
N VAL A 265 9.10 -1.92 11.22
CA VAL A 265 9.46 -0.97 12.28
C VAL A 265 10.10 0.29 11.67
N LEU A 266 11.03 0.13 10.72
CA LEU A 266 11.66 1.26 10.04
C LEU A 266 10.66 2.06 9.21
N CYS A 267 9.75 1.39 8.49
CA CYS A 267 8.69 2.09 7.75
C CYS A 267 7.76 2.85 8.69
N PHE A 268 7.38 2.26 9.82
CA PHE A 268 6.55 2.91 10.81
C PHE A 268 7.26 4.14 11.40
N ALA A 269 8.53 4.01 11.80
CA ALA A 269 9.33 5.12 12.31
C ALA A 269 9.46 6.27 11.30
N ALA A 270 9.62 5.96 10.00
CA ALA A 270 9.64 6.97 8.95
C ALA A 270 8.28 7.65 8.75
N ILE A 271 7.17 6.90 8.82
CA ILE A 271 5.80 7.45 8.79
C ILE A 271 5.59 8.41 9.96
N LEU A 272 6.05 8.05 11.15
CA LEU A 272 6.01 8.94 12.32
C LEU A 272 6.82 10.21 12.08
N ALA A 273 8.08 10.07 11.67
CA ALA A 273 8.97 11.20 11.44
C ALA A 273 8.41 12.17 10.39
N VAL A 274 7.89 11.64 9.28
CA VAL A 274 7.25 12.46 8.23
C VAL A 274 5.95 13.09 8.74
N GLY A 275 5.10 12.33 9.44
CA GLY A 275 3.87 12.85 10.02
C GLY A 275 4.12 14.00 10.99
N THR A 276 5.09 13.84 11.90
CA THR A 276 5.49 14.89 12.85
C THR A 276 6.11 16.09 12.13
N LEU A 277 6.93 15.88 11.10
CA LEU A 277 7.52 16.96 10.31
C LEU A 277 6.44 17.77 9.58
N LEU A 278 5.48 17.10 8.95
CA LEU A 278 4.38 17.77 8.24
C LEU A 278 3.50 18.57 9.22
N GLN A 279 3.19 18.02 10.39
CA GLN A 279 2.46 18.74 11.44
C GLN A 279 3.21 19.98 11.92
N TRP A 280 4.52 19.86 12.15
CA TRP A 280 5.35 20.98 12.56
C TRP A 280 5.43 22.07 11.48
N LEU A 281 5.52 21.69 10.20
CA LEU A 281 5.52 22.63 9.08
C LEU A 281 4.17 23.34 8.94
N SER A 282 3.04 22.67 9.20
CA SER A 282 1.71 23.28 9.12
C SER A 282 1.38 24.21 10.29
N ALA A 283 2.13 24.11 11.40
CA ALA A 283 1.94 24.95 12.59
C ALA A 283 2.75 26.26 12.55
N ARG A 284 3.54 26.48 11.49
CA ARG A 284 4.36 27.67 11.26
C ARG A 284 3.81 28.47 10.10
#